data_AF-A0A951U4G9-F1
#
_entry.id   AF-A0A951U4G9-F1
#
_cell.length_a   1.000
_cell.length_b   1.000
_cell.length_c   1.000
_cell.angle_alpha   90.00
_cell.angle_beta   90.00
_cell.angle_gamma   90.00
#
_symmetry.space_group_name_H-M   'P 1'
#
loop_
_entity.id
_entity.type
_entity.pdbx_description
1 polymer ?
#
loop_
_entity_poly.entity_id
_entity_poly.type
_entity_poly.pdbx_seq_one_letter_code
_entity_poly.pdbx_strand_id
1 'polypeptide(L)' 'MGRLKANRVQKHFRVDVNTPEKLDRLAIQLGYVYGRGGALGELLDAIANEEVILVPKTSWQKLLGSK' A
#
# COMPACT_ATOMS: atom_id res chain seq x y z
N MET A 1 -14.17 -11.60 8.06
CA MET A 1 -13.14 -12.51 7.50
C MET A 1 -11.80 -12.14 8.12
N GLY A 2 -11.15 -13.08 8.80
CA GLY A 2 -9.83 -12.86 9.41
C GLY A 2 -8.73 -12.83 8.34
N ARG A 3 -7.73 -11.97 8.53
CA ARG A 3 -6.57 -11.83 7.64
C ARG A 3 -5.86 -13.18 7.52
N LEU A 4 -5.79 -13.73 6.30
CA LEU A 4 -5.01 -14.94 6.01
C LEU A 4 -3.55 -14.66 6.40
N LYS A 5 -3.03 -15.47 7.31
CA LYS A 5 -1.68 -15.35 7.85
C LYS A 5 -0.70 -15.83 6.78
N ALA A 6 -0.34 -14.96 5.83
CA ALA A 6 0.71 -15.24 4.87
C ALA A 6 2.02 -15.54 5.64
N ASN A 7 2.80 -16.51 5.15
CA ASN A 7 4.11 -16.85 5.70
C ASN A 7 5.09 -15.68 5.44
N ARG A 8 5.06 -14.67 6.32
CA ARG A 8 5.80 -13.43 6.16
C ARG A 8 7.19 -13.60 6.76
N VAL A 9 8.21 -13.63 5.90
CA VAL A 9 9.58 -13.35 6.33
C VAL A 9 9.65 -11.87 6.71
N GLN A 10 9.81 -11.57 8.00
CA GLN A 10 9.98 -10.19 8.46
C GLN A 10 11.39 -9.72 8.13
N LYS A 11 11.55 -9.05 6.98
CA LYS A 11 12.80 -8.38 6.61
C LYS A 11 12.76 -6.94 7.09
N HIS A 12 13.78 -6.54 7.85
CA HIS A 12 13.93 -5.17 8.34
C HIS A 12 15.01 -4.48 7.52
N PHE A 13 14.66 -3.33 6.93
CA PHE A 13 15.58 -2.52 6.14
C PHE A 13 15.71 -1.14 6.77
N ARG A 14 16.93 -0.59 6.77
CA ARG A 14 17.15 0.82 7.10
C ARG A 14 16.84 1.66 5.87
N VAL A 15 15.98 2.65 6.05
CA VAL A 15 15.56 3.58 5.01
C VAL A 15 15.69 5.00 5.51
N ASP A 16 15.71 5.97 4.59
CA ASP A 16 15.68 7.39 4.97
C ASP A 16 14.40 7.71 5.76
N VAL A 17 14.47 8.68 6.68
CA VAL A 17 13.36 9.07 7.56
C VAL A 17 12.08 9.46 6.80
N ASN A 18 12.22 9.97 5.58
CA ASN A 18 11.09 10.38 4.74
C ASN A 18 10.54 9.24 3.87
N THR A 19 11.21 8.09 3.82
CA THR A 19 10.82 6.95 2.97
C THR A 19 9.43 6.40 3.32
N PRO A 20 9.05 6.22 4.60
CA PRO A 20 7.72 5.70 4.95
C PRO A 20 6.60 6.59 4.42
N GLU A 21 6.74 7.91 4.55
CA GLU A 21 5.75 8.87 4.05
C GLU A 21 5.63 8.84 2.52
N LYS A 22 6.77 8.74 1.82
CA LYS A 22 6.78 8.64 0.34
C LYS A 22 6.09 7.37 -0.14
N LEU A 23 6.36 6.24 0.52
CA LEU A 23 5.73 4.96 0.19
C LEU A 23 4.22 5.01 0.45
N ASP A 24 3.78 5.67 1.54
CA ASP A 24 2.36 5.79 1.87
C ASP A 24 1.62 6.60 0.80
N ARG A 25 2.19 7.75 0.40
CA ARG A 25 1.66 8.55 -0.71
C ARG A 25 1.60 7.77 -2.02
N LEU A 26 2.64 7.00 -2.32
CA LEU A 26 2.70 6.19 -3.54
C LEU A 26 1.65 5.07 -3.54
N ALA A 27 1.46 4.39 -2.40
CA ALA A 27 0.41 3.40 -2.23
C ALA A 27 -0.98 4.02 -2.48
N ILE A 28 -1.26 5.19 -1.90
CA ILE A 28 -2.52 5.91 -2.12
C ILE A 28 -2.69 6.30 -3.59
N GLN A 29 -1.64 6.83 -4.24
CA GLN A 29 -1.68 7.24 -5.64
C GLN A 29 -2.00 6.09 -6.59
N LEU A 30 -1.45 4.90 -6.31
CA LEU A 30 -1.63 3.69 -7.11
C LEU A 30 -2.91 2.93 -6.76
N GLY A 31 -3.62 3.34 -5.70
CA GLY A 31 -4.87 2.74 -5.27
C GLY A 31 -4.72 1.57 -4.30
N TYR A 32 -3.53 1.34 -3.77
CA TYR A 32 -3.29 0.43 -2.64
C TYR A 32 -3.70 1.16 -1.36
N VAL A 33 -4.97 1.08 -0.97
CA VAL A 33 -5.55 1.80 0.18
C VAL A 33 -6.06 0.82 1.23
N TYR A 34 -5.70 1.07 2.49
CA TYR A 34 -6.22 0.33 3.65
C TYR A 34 -6.71 1.32 4.72
N GLY A 35 -8.03 1.38 4.91
CA GLY A 35 -8.65 2.35 5.81
C GLY A 35 -8.43 3.79 5.33
N ARG A 36 -7.66 4.59 6.11
CA ARG A 36 -7.34 6.00 5.80
C ARG A 36 -5.91 6.21 5.27
N GLY A 37 -5.16 5.13 5.01
CA GLY A 37 -3.75 5.22 4.60
C GLY A 37 -3.40 4.26 3.45
N GLY A 38 -2.13 4.27 3.06
CA GLY A 38 -1.58 3.39 2.05
C GLY A 38 -1.42 1.95 2.54
N ALA A 39 -1.84 0.99 1.73
CA ALA A 39 -1.62 -0.42 1.97
C ALA A 39 -0.19 -0.83 1.57
N LEU A 40 0.81 -0.37 2.34
CA LEU A 40 2.22 -0.54 2.03
C LEU A 40 2.64 -2.00 1.79
N GLY A 41 2.12 -2.93 2.59
CA GLY A 41 2.45 -4.35 2.42
C GLY A 41 1.99 -4.89 1.06
N GLU A 42 0.77 -4.57 0.66
CA GLU A 42 0.20 -5.01 -0.62
C GLU A 42 0.92 -4.35 -1.81
N LEU A 43 1.30 -3.06 -1.66
CA LEU A 43 2.13 -2.38 -2.65
C LEU A 43 3.50 -3.05 -2.80
N LEU A 44 4.18 -3.34 -1.69
CA LEU A 44 5.52 -3.95 -1.74
C LEU A 44 5.48 -5.39 -2.27
N ASP A 45 4.45 -6.15 -1.90
CA ASP A 45 4.22 -7.48 -2.44
C ASP A 45 3.96 -7.40 -3.96
N ALA A 46 3.13 -6.47 -4.42
CA ALA A 46 2.88 -6.24 -5.85
C ALA A 46 4.16 -5.87 -6.62
N ILE A 47 5.01 -5.00 -6.06
CA ILE A 47 6.31 -4.65 -6.65
C ILE A 47 7.22 -5.88 -6.72
N ALA A 48 7.29 -6.66 -5.65
CA ALA A 48 8.16 -7.84 -5.58
C ALA A 48 7.75 -8.95 -6.55
N ASN A 49 6.45 -9.05 -6.86
CA ASN A 49 5.91 -10.02 -7.83
C ASN A 49 5.79 -9.45 -9.26
N GLU A 50 6.19 -8.21 -9.50
CA GLU A 50 6.03 -7.50 -10.78
C GLU A 50 4.54 -7.35 -11.21
N GLU A 51 3.62 -7.44 -10.26
CA GLU A 51 2.17 -7.36 -10.44
C GLU A 51 1.64 -5.99 -10.03
N VAL A 52 2.01 -4.94 -10.77
CA VAL A 52 1.52 -3.58 -10.49
C VAL A 52 0.05 -3.47 -10.92
N ILE A 53 -0.86 -3.55 -9.95
CA ILE A 53 -2.29 -3.38 -10.15
C ILE A 53 -2.62 -1.90 -9.97
N LEU A 54 -2.79 -1.20 -11.09
CA LEU A 54 -3.23 0.19 -11.10
C LEU A 54 -4.74 0.25 -10.90
N VAL A 55 -5.17 0.78 -9.76
CA VAL A 55 -6.61 0.93 -9.53
C VAL A 55 -7.05 2.36 -9.86
N PRO A 56 -8.14 2.54 -10.63
CA PRO A 56 -8.63 3.86 -10.98
C PRO A 56 -8.86 4.74 -9.75
N LYS A 57 -8.39 5.99 -9.79
CA LYS A 57 -8.44 6.94 -8.67
C LYS A 57 -9.87 7.15 -8.14
N THR A 58 -10.86 7.13 -9.02
CA THR A 58 -12.29 7.24 -8.69
C THR A 58 -12.81 6.11 -7.81
N SER A 59 -12.18 4.93 -7.86
CA SER A 59 -12.61 3.74 -7.12
C SER A 59 -12.32 3.83 -5.61
N TRP A 60 -11.21 4.47 -5.22
CA TRP A 60 -10.77 4.53 -3.82
C TRP A 60 -10.81 5.92 -3.19
N GLN A 61 -11.09 6.97 -3.97
CA GLN A 61 -11.31 8.33 -3.46
C GLN A 61 -12.42 8.40 -2.39
N LYS A 62 -13.46 7.58 -2.53
CA LYS A 62 -14.57 7.51 -1.56
C LYS A 62 -14.10 6.96 -0.20
N LEU A 63 -13.09 6.09 -0.16
CA LEU A 63 -12.55 5.51 1.07
C LEU A 63 -11.66 6.50 1.84
N LEU A 64 -10.97 7.39 1.12
CA LEU A 64 -10.10 8.40 1.71
C LEU A 64 -10.86 9.62 2.27
N GLY A 65 -12.19 9.65 2.13
CA GLY A 65 -13.02 10.76 2.56
C GLY A 65 -12.78 11.98 1.68
N SER A 66 -13.44 12.03 0.53
CA SER A 66 -13.48 13.25 -0.25
C SER A 66 -14.23 14.33 0.54
N LYS A 67 -13.52 15.40 0.88
CA LYS A 67 -14.13 16.71 1.05
C LYS A 67 -14.42 17.30 -0.32
#